data_AF-A0A6M5YZL1-F1
#
_entry.id   AF-A0A6M5YZL1-F1
#
_cell.length_a   1.000
_cell.length_b   1.000
_cell.length_c   1.000
_cell.angle_alpha   90.00
_cell.angle_beta   90.00
_cell.angle_gamma   90.00
#
_symmetry.space_group_name_H-M   'P 1'
#
loop_
_entity.id
_entity.type
_entity.pdbx_description
1 polymer ?
#
loop_
_entity_poly.entity_id
_entity_poly.type
_entity_poly.pdbx_seq_one_letter_code
_entity_poly.pdbx_strand_id
1 'polypeptide(L)'
;MAKQKKVQPWDTAFRRVRGVYSPDRKYPPKPSSADLDAAEDKLGFKFPFSYRAFAEAFGLDGDINDSLPLIMPLERPSWTGSEGRLSCVLSETHFYRTNDWTQHSDWDEGVPAADFFRRLVIFAEDSGYHDWAFDSADMRDPELREYRIYDIDRSSNATIIADSFDAWLLTIGERYRFEHDEEPEPFEFAFVYKPDSLDPKPIDYVRRTDFHARKDPPVPVEVTLWLAWNNHTVRDLARSIRDHGRIDAFPVLADALQDAGCTNADLLDSCRTGDPDIDGVWVLQVLLGKA
;
A
#
# COMPACT_ATOMS: atom_id res chain seq x y z
N MET A 1 24.96 37.20 14.40
CA MET A 1 23.51 37.15 14.66
C MET A 1 22.93 35.98 13.90
N ALA A 2 22.52 34.92 14.61
CA ALA A 2 21.88 33.77 13.96
C ALA A 2 20.52 34.23 13.43
N LYS A 3 20.28 34.09 12.12
CA LYS A 3 18.97 34.34 11.51
C LYS A 3 17.97 33.42 12.20
N GLN A 4 17.00 33.99 12.90
CA GLN A 4 15.89 33.26 13.50
C GLN A 4 15.15 32.57 12.34
N LYS A 5 15.28 31.24 12.24
CA LYS A 5 14.65 30.46 11.17
C LYS A 5 13.13 30.61 11.37
N LYS A 6 12.44 31.17 10.36
CA LYS A 6 10.98 31.36 10.41
C LYS A 6 10.35 29.98 10.62
N VAL A 7 9.59 29.84 11.70
CA VAL A 7 8.90 28.58 12.03
C VAL A 7 7.90 28.30 10.93
N GLN A 8 8.01 27.13 10.31
CA GLN A 8 7.07 26.70 9.27
C GLN A 8 5.88 25.99 9.92
N PRO A 9 4.68 26.04 9.33
CA PRO A 9 3.48 25.41 9.88
C PRO A 9 3.66 23.91 10.18
N TRP A 10 4.40 23.21 9.31
CA TRP A 10 4.66 21.77 9.39
C TRP A 10 5.85 21.38 10.30
N ASP A 11 6.56 22.33 10.90
CA ASP A 11 7.73 22.03 11.74
C ASP A 11 7.39 21.09 12.91
N THR A 12 6.16 21.19 13.45
CA THR A 12 5.70 20.31 14.54
C THR A 12 5.52 18.87 14.07
N ALA A 13 4.89 18.67 12.90
CA ALA A 13 4.72 17.34 12.31
C ALA A 13 6.08 16.72 11.99
N PHE A 14 6.99 17.49 11.40
CA PHE A 14 8.31 16.99 10.97
C PHE A 14 9.17 16.54 12.14
N ARG A 15 9.04 17.16 13.32
CA ARG A 15 9.75 16.71 14.54
C ARG A 15 9.28 15.35 15.04
N ARG A 16 8.07 14.93 14.69
CA ARG A 16 7.52 13.62 15.07
C ARG A 16 7.89 12.51 14.08
N VAL A 17 8.39 12.86 12.89
CA VAL A 17 8.81 11.90 11.87
C VAL A 17 10.19 11.36 12.23
N ARG A 18 10.30 10.04 12.39
CA ARG A 18 11.59 9.35 12.48
C ARG A 18 11.92 8.70 11.14
N GLY A 19 12.98 9.19 10.49
CA GLY A 19 13.51 8.54 9.29
C GLY A 19 14.32 7.32 9.67
N VAL A 20 13.84 6.13 9.30
CA VAL A 20 14.56 4.86 9.49
C VAL A 20 15.07 4.41 8.12
N TYR A 21 16.38 4.19 8.04
CA TYR A 21 17.04 3.74 6.82
C TYR A 21 17.45 2.28 6.98
N SER A 22 16.86 1.41 6.16
CA SER A 22 17.27 0.01 6.08
C SER A 22 18.55 -0.10 5.24
N PRO A 23 19.69 -0.58 5.79
CA PRO A 23 20.98 -0.61 5.10
C PRO A 23 20.99 -1.46 3.81
N ASP A 24 20.05 -2.40 3.70
CA ASP A 24 19.85 -3.34 2.62
C ASP A 24 18.88 -2.82 1.54
N ARG A 25 18.09 -1.77 1.83
CA ARG A 25 17.16 -1.16 0.86
C ARG A 25 17.85 -0.03 0.09
N LYS A 26 17.67 -0.04 -1.23
CA LYS A 26 18.15 1.03 -2.11
C LYS A 26 17.05 2.06 -2.32
N TYR A 27 17.16 3.18 -1.61
CA TYR A 27 16.25 4.31 -1.73
C TYR A 27 16.61 5.24 -2.90
N PRO A 28 15.62 5.92 -3.50
CA PRO A 28 15.88 7.02 -4.41
C PRO A 28 16.58 8.19 -3.74
N PRO A 29 17.35 8.96 -4.53
CA PRO A 29 17.88 10.22 -4.04
C PRO A 29 16.70 11.11 -3.61
N LYS A 30 16.92 11.90 -2.56
CA LYS A 30 15.93 12.89 -2.14
C LYS A 30 15.61 13.80 -3.34
N PRO A 31 14.33 13.98 -3.69
CA PRO A 31 13.97 14.81 -4.83
C PRO A 31 14.39 16.25 -4.58
N SER A 32 14.93 16.88 -5.61
CA SER A 32 15.14 18.32 -5.64
C SER A 32 13.84 19.05 -5.99
N SER A 33 13.82 20.38 -5.82
CA SER A 33 12.69 21.20 -6.26
C SER A 33 12.39 21.01 -7.76
N ALA A 34 13.41 20.76 -8.59
CA ALA A 34 13.26 20.52 -10.02
C ALA A 34 12.61 19.15 -10.32
N ASP A 35 12.91 18.12 -9.54
CA ASP A 35 12.27 16.81 -9.68
C ASP A 35 10.79 16.89 -9.30
N LEU A 36 10.47 17.65 -8.24
CA LEU A 36 9.09 17.94 -7.84
C LEU A 36 8.36 18.72 -8.93
N ASP A 37 8.97 19.77 -9.49
CA ASP A 37 8.37 20.57 -10.57
C ASP A 37 8.09 19.70 -11.82
N ALA A 38 9.02 18.81 -12.19
CA ALA A 38 8.82 17.90 -13.32
C ALA A 38 7.68 16.90 -13.07
N ALA A 39 7.56 16.38 -11.84
CA ALA A 39 6.44 15.50 -11.47
C ALA A 39 5.10 16.26 -11.48
N GLU A 40 5.07 17.48 -10.96
CA GLU A 40 3.90 18.36 -11.00
C GLU A 40 3.41 18.61 -12.44
N ASP A 41 4.33 18.85 -13.37
CA ASP A 41 4.01 19.09 -14.77
C ASP A 41 3.42 17.84 -15.46
N LYS A 42 3.96 16.65 -15.15
CA LYS A 42 3.41 15.36 -15.62
C LYS A 42 2.02 15.08 -15.03
N LEU A 43 1.80 15.44 -13.77
CA LEU A 43 0.53 15.24 -13.08
C LEU A 43 -0.52 16.30 -13.43
N GLY A 44 -0.13 17.47 -13.93
CA GLY A 44 -1.03 18.62 -14.01
C GLY A 44 -1.54 19.04 -12.62
N PHE A 45 -0.73 18.85 -11.58
CA PHE A 45 -1.08 19.10 -10.18
C PHE A 45 0.09 19.77 -9.47
N LYS A 46 -0.18 20.74 -8.58
CA LYS A 46 0.84 21.42 -7.78
C LYS A 46 0.81 20.87 -6.36
N PHE A 47 1.92 20.32 -5.88
CA PHE A 47 1.98 19.71 -4.55
C PHE A 47 1.85 20.76 -3.43
N PRO A 48 1.30 20.37 -2.27
CA PRO A 48 1.37 21.18 -1.06
C PRO A 48 2.79 21.57 -0.72
N PHE A 49 2.98 22.79 -0.18
CA PHE A 49 4.31 23.21 0.26
C PHE A 49 4.85 22.33 1.38
N SER A 50 3.99 21.82 2.26
CA SER A 50 4.39 20.87 3.30
C SER A 50 4.87 19.54 2.71
N TYR A 51 4.20 18.98 1.70
CA TYR A 51 4.65 17.77 1.00
C TYR A 51 5.99 17.98 0.30
N ARG A 52 6.17 19.12 -0.40
CA ARG A 52 7.45 19.47 -1.04
C ARG A 52 8.57 19.57 -0.01
N ALA A 53 8.33 20.31 1.08
CA ALA A 53 9.30 20.46 2.15
C ALA A 53 9.65 19.12 2.81
N PHE A 54 8.68 18.22 2.94
CA PHE A 54 8.89 16.87 3.45
C PHE A 54 9.78 16.06 2.51
N ALA A 55 9.45 16.02 1.22
CA ALA A 55 10.19 15.25 0.22
C ALA A 55 11.66 15.70 0.13
N GLU A 56 11.92 17.00 0.17
CA GLU A 56 13.29 17.55 0.18
C GLU A 56 14.03 17.26 1.50
N ALA A 57 13.34 17.27 2.64
CA ALA A 57 13.95 17.06 3.95
C ALA A 57 14.24 15.58 4.24
N PHE A 58 13.29 14.69 3.97
CA PHE A 58 13.33 13.29 4.37
C PHE A 58 13.62 12.34 3.21
N GLY A 59 13.25 12.70 1.99
CA GLY A 59 13.19 11.79 0.85
C GLY A 59 11.81 11.13 0.71
N LEU A 60 11.69 10.24 -0.27
CA LEU A 60 10.50 9.46 -0.57
C LEU A 60 10.89 7.98 -0.73
N ASP A 61 9.91 7.10 -0.95
CA ASP A 61 10.05 5.64 -0.99
C ASP A 61 10.49 5.06 0.37
N GLY A 62 9.93 5.62 1.44
CA GLY A 62 10.20 5.23 2.82
C GLY A 62 8.93 5.19 3.67
N ASP A 63 8.98 4.32 4.66
CA ASP A 63 7.93 4.06 5.63
C ASP A 63 7.96 5.11 6.76
N ILE A 64 6.78 5.50 7.26
CA ILE A 64 6.68 6.44 8.37
C ILE A 64 6.83 5.68 9.70
N ASN A 65 7.85 6.03 10.49
CA ASN A 65 8.12 5.41 11.81
C ASN A 65 8.44 3.89 11.75
N ASP A 66 9.16 3.43 10.72
CA ASP A 66 9.46 1.99 10.48
C ASP A 66 8.20 1.12 10.30
N SER A 67 7.11 1.75 9.86
CA SER A 67 5.82 1.11 9.57
C SER A 67 5.07 1.83 8.44
N LEU A 68 3.98 1.22 8.00
CA LEU A 68 2.98 1.80 7.12
C LEU A 68 2.47 3.16 7.64
N PRO A 69 2.20 4.10 6.74
CA PRO A 69 2.20 3.96 5.28
C PRO A 69 3.56 4.25 4.62
N LEU A 70 3.74 3.69 3.42
CA LEU A 70 4.83 3.99 2.50
C LEU A 70 4.50 5.29 1.77
N ILE A 71 5.35 6.32 1.93
CA ILE A 71 5.27 7.50 1.06
C ILE A 71 5.96 7.16 -0.25
N MET A 72 5.19 7.11 -1.33
CA MET A 72 5.66 6.64 -2.63
C MET A 72 6.75 7.54 -3.25
N PRO A 73 7.68 6.97 -4.03
CA PRO A 73 8.52 7.79 -4.90
C PRO A 73 7.67 8.53 -5.94
N LEU A 74 8.14 9.69 -6.41
CA LEU A 74 7.47 10.44 -7.49
C LEU A 74 7.35 9.58 -8.75
N GLU A 75 8.46 8.96 -9.16
CA GLU A 75 8.55 8.13 -10.35
C GLU A 75 9.20 6.79 -10.01
N ARG A 76 8.93 5.78 -10.84
CA ARG A 76 9.57 4.48 -10.73
C ARG A 76 11.10 4.62 -10.83
N PRO A 77 11.86 4.16 -9.82
CA PRO A 77 13.30 4.27 -9.89
C PRO A 77 13.95 3.39 -10.96
N SER A 78 15.00 3.90 -11.60
CA SER A 78 15.60 3.27 -12.79
C SER A 78 16.30 1.93 -12.56
N TRP A 79 16.70 1.62 -11.32
CA TRP A 79 17.32 0.33 -10.97
C TRP A 79 16.30 -0.78 -10.71
N THR A 80 15.02 -0.44 -10.77
CA THR A 80 13.95 -1.42 -10.56
C THR A 80 13.73 -2.12 -11.90
N GLY A 81 13.96 -3.43 -11.94
CA GLY A 81 13.74 -4.23 -13.17
C GLY A 81 12.28 -4.12 -13.63
N SER A 82 11.96 -4.51 -14.86
CA SER A 82 10.58 -4.45 -15.40
C SER A 82 9.59 -5.37 -14.68
N GLU A 83 10.09 -6.32 -13.91
CA GLU A 83 9.32 -7.31 -13.17
C GLU A 83 9.07 -6.84 -11.73
N GLY A 84 7.96 -6.14 -11.54
CA GLY A 84 7.46 -5.66 -10.26
C GLY A 84 6.61 -4.41 -10.46
N ARG A 85 5.40 -4.32 -9.89
CA ARG A 85 4.76 -3.01 -9.71
C ARG A 85 5.44 -2.42 -8.48
N LEU A 86 6.32 -1.44 -8.69
CA LEU A 86 6.61 -0.48 -7.63
C LEU A 86 5.66 0.66 -7.86
N SER A 87 4.74 0.84 -6.91
CA SER A 87 3.80 1.94 -6.88
C SER A 87 4.58 3.25 -6.79
N CYS A 88 4.25 4.21 -7.65
CA CYS A 88 4.80 5.55 -7.60
C CYS A 88 3.69 6.57 -7.82
N VAL A 89 3.89 7.80 -7.36
CA VAL A 89 2.88 8.87 -7.44
C VAL A 89 2.33 9.00 -8.87
N LEU A 90 3.19 8.96 -9.88
CA LEU A 90 2.78 9.03 -11.29
C LEU A 90 1.95 7.82 -11.74
N SER A 91 2.38 6.59 -11.44
CA SER A 91 1.70 5.38 -11.94
C SER A 91 0.34 5.20 -11.28
N GLU A 92 0.28 5.39 -9.97
CA GLU A 92 -0.95 5.21 -9.20
C GLU A 92 -1.96 6.30 -9.54
N THR A 93 -1.52 7.56 -9.62
CA THR A 93 -2.41 8.64 -10.07
C THR A 93 -2.92 8.41 -11.50
N HIS A 94 -2.07 7.90 -12.40
CA HIS A 94 -2.51 7.55 -13.75
C HIS A 94 -3.54 6.41 -13.74
N PHE A 95 -3.33 5.37 -12.93
CA PHE A 95 -4.30 4.29 -12.76
C PHE A 95 -5.66 4.85 -12.31
N TYR A 96 -5.70 5.65 -11.24
CA TYR A 96 -6.93 6.28 -10.76
C TYR A 96 -7.62 7.19 -11.79
N ARG A 97 -6.86 7.86 -12.65
CA ARG A 97 -7.41 8.70 -13.72
C ARG A 97 -8.02 7.94 -14.89
N THR A 98 -7.47 6.77 -15.19
CA THR A 98 -7.79 6.04 -16.42
C THR A 98 -8.62 4.78 -16.18
N ASN A 99 -8.65 4.28 -14.95
CA ASN A 99 -9.41 3.09 -14.59
C ASN A 99 -10.92 3.30 -14.79
N ASP A 100 -11.61 2.22 -15.14
CA ASP A 100 -13.06 2.23 -15.31
C ASP A 100 -13.76 2.05 -13.97
N TRP A 101 -13.95 3.16 -13.27
CA TRP A 101 -14.70 3.23 -12.01
C TRP A 101 -16.22 3.15 -12.21
N THR A 102 -16.74 2.74 -13.37
CA THR A 102 -18.19 2.57 -13.60
C THR A 102 -18.69 1.16 -13.32
N GLN A 103 -17.78 0.19 -13.16
CA GLN A 103 -18.10 -1.21 -12.92
C GLN A 103 -18.09 -1.60 -11.44
N HIS A 104 -18.00 -0.64 -10.51
CA HIS A 104 -18.23 -0.93 -9.09
C HIS A 104 -19.66 -1.41 -8.92
N SER A 105 -19.82 -2.56 -8.26
CA SER A 105 -21.03 -3.36 -8.31
C SER A 105 -22.25 -2.58 -7.79
N ASP A 106 -23.45 -2.91 -8.30
CA ASP A 106 -24.74 -2.35 -7.86
C ASP A 106 -25.06 -2.54 -6.35
N TRP A 107 -24.15 -3.15 -5.58
CA TRP A 107 -24.30 -3.44 -4.15
C TRP A 107 -23.47 -2.54 -3.23
N ASP A 108 -22.61 -1.69 -3.78
CA ASP A 108 -21.74 -0.80 -3.01
C ASP A 108 -22.39 0.59 -2.79
N GLU A 109 -23.40 0.66 -1.90
CA GLU A 109 -23.95 1.93 -1.46
C GLU A 109 -22.86 2.77 -0.76
N GLY A 110 -22.44 3.88 -1.38
CA GLY A 110 -21.50 4.84 -0.78
C GLY A 110 -20.19 5.06 -1.54
N VAL A 111 -19.92 4.30 -2.60
CA VAL A 111 -18.75 4.53 -3.45
C VAL A 111 -18.89 5.87 -4.20
N PRO A 112 -17.88 6.76 -4.15
CA PRO A 112 -17.90 8.01 -4.87
C PRO A 112 -18.07 7.82 -6.39
N ALA A 113 -18.68 8.81 -7.06
CA ALA A 113 -18.80 8.79 -8.52
C ALA A 113 -17.42 8.69 -9.20
N ALA A 114 -17.33 8.05 -10.37
CA ALA A 114 -16.07 7.85 -11.11
C ALA A 114 -15.20 9.12 -11.25
N ASP A 115 -15.81 10.28 -11.45
CA ASP A 115 -15.08 11.56 -11.58
C ASP A 115 -14.39 12.01 -10.28
N PHE A 116 -14.80 11.47 -9.13
CA PHE A 116 -14.08 11.61 -7.86
C PHE A 116 -12.69 11.00 -7.95
N PHE A 117 -12.58 9.74 -8.34
CA PHE A 117 -11.28 9.05 -8.42
C PHE A 117 -10.35 9.69 -9.45
N ARG A 118 -10.91 10.19 -10.56
CA ARG A 118 -10.13 10.83 -11.63
C ARG A 118 -9.45 12.13 -11.21
N ARG A 119 -9.91 12.81 -10.17
CA ARG A 119 -9.27 14.04 -9.69
C ARG A 119 -8.28 13.81 -8.55
N LEU A 120 -8.17 12.60 -8.03
CA LEU A 120 -7.26 12.29 -6.94
C LEU A 120 -5.80 12.25 -7.42
N VAL A 121 -4.88 12.55 -6.51
CA VAL A 121 -3.44 12.40 -6.69
C VAL A 121 -2.92 11.53 -5.55
N ILE A 122 -2.55 10.29 -5.87
CA ILE A 122 -2.17 9.26 -4.89
C ILE A 122 -0.71 9.47 -4.50
N PHE A 123 -0.42 9.57 -3.19
CA PHE A 123 0.93 9.89 -2.72
C PHE A 123 1.51 8.89 -1.70
N ALA A 124 0.68 8.05 -1.10
CA ALA A 124 1.12 7.00 -0.18
C ALA A 124 0.21 5.77 -0.30
N GLU A 125 0.74 4.62 0.06
CA GLU A 125 0.04 3.32 0.09
C GLU A 125 0.47 2.53 1.33
N ASP A 126 -0.25 1.44 1.63
CA ASP A 126 0.16 0.49 2.67
C ASP A 126 0.30 -0.96 2.19
N SER A 127 0.72 -1.14 0.94
CA SER A 127 0.83 -2.45 0.26
C SER A 127 -0.51 -3.06 -0.15
N GLY A 128 -1.53 -2.21 -0.37
CA GLY A 128 -2.75 -2.56 -1.10
C GLY A 128 -4.04 -2.58 -0.28
N TYR A 129 -4.04 -2.13 0.98
CA TYR A 129 -5.25 -1.98 1.79
C TYR A 129 -5.81 -0.57 1.74
N HIS A 130 -4.91 0.42 1.80
CA HIS A 130 -5.21 1.83 1.89
C HIS A 130 -4.31 2.62 0.93
N ASP A 131 -4.95 3.45 0.12
CA ASP A 131 -4.30 4.49 -0.67
C ASP A 131 -4.64 5.87 -0.10
N TRP A 132 -3.63 6.71 0.09
CA TRP A 132 -3.86 8.10 0.49
C TRP A 132 -3.66 9.06 -0.67
N ALA A 133 -4.62 9.96 -0.80
CA ALA A 133 -4.69 10.83 -1.96
C ALA A 133 -5.07 12.26 -1.61
N PHE A 134 -4.44 13.21 -2.30
CA PHE A 134 -4.90 14.58 -2.35
C PHE A 134 -6.11 14.69 -3.30
N ASP A 135 -7.17 15.39 -2.87
CA ASP A 135 -8.24 15.81 -3.76
C ASP A 135 -7.86 17.12 -4.44
N SER A 136 -7.49 17.05 -5.74
CA SER A 136 -7.06 18.24 -6.49
C SER A 136 -8.16 19.29 -6.67
N ALA A 137 -9.43 18.97 -6.41
CA ALA A 137 -10.54 19.92 -6.48
C ALA A 137 -10.95 20.51 -5.12
N ASP A 138 -10.46 19.99 -3.98
CA ASP A 138 -10.79 20.48 -2.64
C ASP A 138 -9.56 21.06 -1.94
N MET A 139 -9.16 22.24 -2.39
CA MET A 139 -8.08 23.02 -1.78
C MET A 139 -8.56 23.65 -0.46
N ARG A 140 -7.86 23.36 0.63
CA ARG A 140 -8.19 23.78 2.00
C ARG A 140 -7.42 25.04 2.41
N ASP A 141 -6.18 25.18 1.94
CA ASP A 141 -5.34 26.36 2.17
C ASP A 141 -4.69 26.80 0.84
N PRO A 142 -5.15 27.90 0.21
CA PRO A 142 -4.55 28.41 -1.02
C PRO A 142 -3.14 28.99 -0.89
N GLU A 143 -2.77 29.51 0.29
CA GLU A 143 -1.45 30.10 0.50
C GLU A 143 -0.39 29.01 0.61
N LEU A 144 -0.74 27.89 1.24
CA LEU A 144 0.14 26.73 1.44
C LEU A 144 -0.05 25.64 0.38
N ARG A 145 -1.10 25.75 -0.44
CA ARG A 145 -1.57 24.74 -1.39
C ARG A 145 -1.88 23.42 -0.70
N GLU A 146 -2.51 23.47 0.46
CA GLU A 146 -2.99 22.28 1.15
C GLU A 146 -4.33 21.85 0.57
N TYR A 147 -4.49 20.53 0.44
CA TYR A 147 -5.66 19.89 -0.14
C TYR A 147 -6.25 18.92 0.87
N ARG A 148 -7.54 18.64 0.72
CA ARG A 148 -8.17 17.54 1.45
C ARG A 148 -7.49 16.23 1.10
N ILE A 149 -7.27 15.41 2.12
CA ILE A 149 -6.68 14.08 1.98
C ILE A 149 -7.74 13.04 2.31
N TYR A 150 -7.87 12.09 1.39
CA TYR A 150 -8.70 10.91 1.55
C TYR A 150 -7.85 9.69 1.82
N ASP A 151 -8.40 8.80 2.63
CA ASP A 151 -8.02 7.41 2.78
C ASP A 151 -9.01 6.58 1.96
N ILE A 152 -8.48 5.82 0.99
CA ILE A 152 -9.24 5.00 0.06
C ILE A 152 -8.97 3.54 0.40
N ASP A 153 -9.99 2.82 0.87
CA ASP A 153 -9.85 1.40 1.17
C ASP A 153 -9.88 0.52 -0.10
N ARG A 154 -9.58 -0.78 0.05
CA ARG A 154 -9.66 -1.77 -1.03
C ARG A 154 -11.05 -1.90 -1.69
N SER A 155 -12.10 -1.46 -1.01
CA SER A 155 -13.48 -1.44 -1.49
C SER A 155 -13.81 -0.12 -2.21
N SER A 156 -12.81 0.75 -2.42
CA SER A 156 -12.95 2.07 -3.03
C SER A 156 -13.83 3.04 -2.21
N ASN A 157 -14.00 2.80 -0.91
CA ASN A 157 -14.61 3.79 -0.03
C ASN A 157 -13.59 4.87 0.27
N ALA A 158 -13.98 6.14 0.06
CA ALA A 158 -13.12 7.27 0.35
C ALA A 158 -13.56 7.99 1.63
N THR A 159 -12.70 8.00 2.65
CA THR A 159 -12.94 8.68 3.91
C THR A 159 -12.00 9.86 4.10
N ILE A 160 -12.50 10.97 4.66
CA ILE A 160 -11.67 12.15 4.91
C ILE A 160 -10.78 11.88 6.12
N ILE A 161 -9.46 12.02 5.94
CA ILE A 161 -8.49 11.77 7.01
C ILE A 161 -7.74 13.03 7.47
N ALA A 162 -7.57 14.02 6.58
CA ALA A 162 -6.91 15.29 6.92
C ALA A 162 -7.26 16.41 5.92
N ASP A 163 -7.04 17.65 6.34
CA ASP A 163 -7.20 18.86 5.50
C ASP A 163 -5.85 19.45 5.04
N SER A 164 -4.72 18.85 5.45
CA SER A 164 -3.36 19.21 5.04
C SER A 164 -2.41 18.03 5.20
N PHE A 165 -1.28 18.03 4.47
CA PHE A 165 -0.32 16.93 4.54
C PHE A 165 0.38 16.83 5.91
N ASP A 166 0.65 17.96 6.58
CA ASP A 166 1.21 17.93 7.93
C ASP A 166 0.21 17.40 8.97
N ALA A 167 -1.09 17.71 8.82
CA ALA A 167 -2.14 17.13 9.64
C ALA A 167 -2.25 15.61 9.38
N TRP A 168 -2.12 15.18 8.12
CA TRP A 168 -2.06 13.76 7.78
C TRP A 168 -0.88 13.07 8.46
N LEU A 169 0.34 13.64 8.41
CA LEU A 169 1.50 13.08 9.11
C LEU A 169 1.25 12.91 10.61
N LEU A 170 0.59 13.88 11.25
CA LEU A 170 0.21 13.79 12.66
C LEU A 170 -0.83 12.70 12.91
N THR A 171 -1.88 12.64 12.10
CA THR A 171 -2.93 11.62 12.18
C THR A 171 -2.36 10.21 12.01
N ILE A 172 -1.48 10.02 11.02
CA ILE A 172 -0.80 8.75 10.80
C ILE A 172 0.08 8.41 12.01
N GLY A 173 0.86 9.38 12.51
CA GLY A 173 1.70 9.19 13.70
C GLY A 173 0.93 8.96 15.00
N GLU A 174 -0.39 9.14 15.02
CA GLU A 174 -1.28 8.82 16.16
C GLU A 174 -1.99 7.48 15.96
N ARG A 175 -2.48 7.20 14.74
CA ARG A 175 -3.23 5.99 14.41
C ARG A 175 -2.36 4.77 14.12
N TYR A 176 -1.14 4.98 13.63
CA TYR A 176 -0.20 3.93 13.20
C TYR A 176 1.04 3.86 14.11
N ARG A 177 0.95 4.35 15.35
CA ARG A 177 2.07 4.31 16.31
C ARG A 177 2.06 3.01 17.11
N PHE A 178 3.13 2.24 16.98
CA PHE A 178 3.41 1.06 17.80
C PHE A 178 3.91 1.54 19.18
N GLU A 179 3.41 0.95 20.27
CA GLU A 179 3.73 1.33 21.67
C GLU A 179 5.19 1.04 22.10
N HIS A 180 6.14 0.86 21.17
CA HIS A 180 7.49 0.34 21.44
C HIS A 180 8.56 1.44 21.57
N ASP A 181 8.33 2.41 22.46
CA ASP A 181 9.29 3.49 22.72
C ASP A 181 9.94 3.41 24.14
N GLU A 182 10.21 2.20 24.68
CA GLU A 182 11.13 2.01 25.83
C GLU A 182 11.98 0.71 25.72
N GLU A 183 13.21 0.86 25.20
CA GLU A 183 14.43 -0.01 25.30
C GLU A 183 14.42 -1.54 24.96
N PRO A 184 15.57 -2.10 24.51
CA PRO A 184 15.62 -3.32 23.69
C PRO A 184 15.86 -4.60 24.51
N GLU A 185 14.85 -5.45 24.60
CA GLU A 185 14.95 -6.88 24.94
C GLU A 185 14.45 -7.70 23.72
N PRO A 186 14.91 -8.96 23.53
CA PRO A 186 14.85 -9.62 22.23
C PRO A 186 13.40 -9.82 21.75
N PHE A 187 13.11 -9.23 20.60
CA PHE A 187 11.84 -9.17 19.87
C PHE A 187 10.96 -10.43 20.00
N GLU A 188 9.95 -10.37 20.88
CA GLU A 188 8.63 -10.95 20.63
C GLU A 188 7.73 -9.77 20.26
N PHE A 189 7.19 -9.77 19.04
CA PHE A 189 6.49 -8.62 18.47
C PHE A 189 5.12 -8.41 19.12
N ALA A 190 4.66 -7.15 19.18
CA ALA A 190 3.32 -6.83 19.65
C ALA A 190 2.21 -7.10 18.63
N PHE A 191 1.05 -7.43 19.18
CA PHE A 191 -0.17 -7.73 18.46
C PHE A 191 -0.75 -6.51 17.71
N VAL A 192 -1.17 -6.73 16.45
CA VAL A 192 -1.84 -5.72 15.62
C VAL A 192 -3.35 -5.98 15.58
N TYR A 193 -4.14 -4.93 15.78
CA TYR A 193 -5.59 -4.96 15.61
C TYR A 193 -5.98 -4.14 14.37
N LYS A 194 -6.35 -4.81 13.27
CA LYS A 194 -6.90 -4.14 12.09
C LYS A 194 -8.37 -3.76 12.35
N PRO A 195 -8.80 -2.52 12.09
CA PRO A 195 -10.18 -2.08 12.35
C PRO A 195 -11.25 -2.89 11.60
N ASP A 196 -10.91 -3.41 10.40
CA ASP A 196 -11.88 -4.03 9.47
C ASP A 196 -11.61 -5.53 9.18
N SER A 197 -10.87 -6.21 10.06
CA SER A 197 -10.73 -7.67 9.98
C SER A 197 -12.04 -8.35 10.41
N LEU A 198 -12.53 -9.30 9.61
CA LEU A 198 -13.67 -10.17 9.96
C LEU A 198 -13.44 -10.98 11.26
N ASP A 199 -12.19 -11.06 11.74
CA ASP A 199 -11.81 -11.58 13.05
C ASP A 199 -11.13 -10.47 13.88
N PRO A 200 -11.76 -9.97 14.97
CA PRO A 200 -11.22 -8.89 15.81
C PRO A 200 -10.07 -9.35 16.71
N LYS A 201 -9.47 -10.51 16.41
CA LYS A 201 -8.36 -11.05 17.18
C LYS A 201 -7.07 -10.31 16.85
N PRO A 202 -6.22 -10.10 17.87
CA PRO A 202 -4.88 -9.60 17.66
C PRO A 202 -4.12 -10.53 16.71
N ILE A 203 -3.58 -9.97 15.62
CA ILE A 203 -2.69 -10.69 14.72
C ILE A 203 -1.28 -10.58 15.30
N ASP A 204 -0.59 -11.71 15.43
CA ASP A 204 0.82 -11.77 15.84
C ASP A 204 1.69 -11.25 14.70
N TYR A 205 2.19 -10.02 14.83
CA TYR A 205 2.93 -9.35 13.76
C TYR A 205 4.42 -9.69 13.85
N VAL A 206 4.79 -10.89 13.42
CA VAL A 206 6.20 -11.17 13.19
C VAL A 206 6.62 -10.39 11.94
N ARG A 207 7.56 -9.45 12.06
CA ARG A 207 8.27 -8.91 10.89
C ARG A 207 9.03 -10.08 10.28
N ARG A 208 8.36 -10.82 9.40
CA ARG A 208 9.01 -11.73 8.46
C ARG A 208 9.91 -10.83 7.60
N THR A 209 11.17 -10.69 8.01
CA THR A 209 12.22 -10.05 7.20
C THR A 209 12.40 -10.73 5.83
N ASP A 210 11.69 -11.83 5.64
CA ASP A 210 11.44 -12.61 4.43
C ASP A 210 10.14 -12.25 3.67
N PHE A 211 9.52 -11.08 3.88
CA PHE A 211 8.56 -10.51 2.89
C PHE A 211 9.17 -10.37 1.48
N HIS A 212 10.50 -10.41 1.40
CA HIS A 212 11.29 -10.55 0.19
C HIS A 212 12.11 -11.85 0.12
N ALA A 213 11.71 -12.92 0.81
CA ALA A 213 11.98 -14.23 0.25
C ALA A 213 11.32 -14.20 -1.12
N ARG A 214 12.14 -14.18 -2.17
CA ARG A 214 11.68 -14.33 -3.54
C ARG A 214 10.94 -15.67 -3.57
N LYS A 215 9.62 -15.64 -3.42
CA LYS A 215 8.79 -16.82 -3.60
C LYS A 215 8.98 -17.24 -5.04
N ASP A 216 9.33 -18.49 -5.26
CA ASP A 216 9.57 -18.98 -6.61
C ASP A 216 8.21 -19.27 -7.26
N PRO A 217 7.75 -18.47 -8.24
CA PRO A 217 6.47 -18.72 -8.86
C PRO A 217 6.53 -20.05 -9.64
N PRO A 218 5.48 -20.88 -9.55
CA PRO A 218 5.42 -22.14 -10.27
C PRO A 218 5.37 -21.92 -11.78
N VAL A 219 5.74 -22.96 -12.55
CA VAL A 219 5.77 -22.86 -14.01
C VAL A 219 4.32 -22.75 -14.55
N PRO A 220 4.01 -21.83 -15.49
CA PRO A 220 2.63 -21.60 -15.95
C PRO A 220 1.90 -22.86 -16.48
N VAL A 221 2.65 -23.81 -17.04
CA VAL A 221 2.08 -25.08 -17.53
C VAL A 221 1.56 -25.95 -16.37
N GLU A 222 2.26 -25.95 -15.24
CA GLU A 222 1.86 -26.72 -14.05
C GLU A 222 0.61 -26.11 -13.41
N VAL A 223 0.58 -24.78 -13.30
CA VAL A 223 -0.61 -24.04 -12.84
C VAL A 223 -1.84 -24.39 -13.70
N THR A 224 -1.68 -24.42 -15.02
CA THR A 224 -2.77 -24.79 -15.94
C THR A 224 -3.28 -26.21 -15.68
N LEU A 225 -2.37 -27.16 -15.41
CA LEU A 225 -2.73 -28.54 -15.09
C LEU A 225 -3.47 -28.63 -13.75
N TRP A 226 -3.04 -27.91 -12.72
CA TRP A 226 -3.71 -27.90 -11.42
C TRP A 226 -5.11 -27.30 -11.50
N LEU A 227 -5.29 -26.22 -12.27
CA LEU A 227 -6.60 -25.60 -12.50
C LEU A 227 -7.55 -26.49 -13.31
N ALA A 228 -7.03 -27.45 -14.08
CA ALA A 228 -7.83 -28.41 -14.84
C ALA A 228 -8.17 -29.67 -14.05
N TRP A 229 -7.48 -29.91 -12.93
CA TRP A 229 -7.63 -31.11 -12.11
C TRP A 229 -9.01 -31.18 -11.44
N ASN A 230 -9.53 -32.42 -11.33
CA ASN A 230 -10.80 -32.77 -10.67
C ASN A 230 -11.96 -31.80 -10.97
N ASN A 231 -12.35 -31.70 -12.23
CA ASN A 231 -13.43 -30.81 -12.68
C ASN A 231 -13.25 -29.35 -12.22
N HIS A 232 -12.04 -28.81 -12.35
CA HIS A 232 -11.70 -27.43 -12.00
C HIS A 232 -11.81 -27.07 -10.52
N THR A 233 -11.76 -28.05 -9.61
CA THR A 233 -11.89 -27.82 -8.15
C THR A 233 -10.95 -26.72 -7.64
N VAL A 234 -9.66 -26.74 -8.01
CA VAL A 234 -8.68 -25.71 -7.60
C VAL A 234 -9.08 -24.32 -8.09
N ARG A 235 -9.56 -24.22 -9.33
CA ARG A 235 -10.00 -22.95 -9.92
C ARG A 235 -11.24 -22.40 -9.21
N ASP A 236 -12.20 -23.26 -8.91
CA ASP A 236 -13.44 -22.87 -8.27
C ASP A 236 -13.22 -22.44 -6.82
N LEU A 237 -12.34 -23.12 -6.09
CA LEU A 237 -11.89 -22.71 -4.76
C LEU A 237 -11.17 -21.35 -4.81
N ALA A 238 -10.19 -21.19 -5.70
CA ALA A 238 -9.47 -19.92 -5.84
C ALA A 238 -10.41 -18.76 -6.20
N ARG A 239 -11.39 -18.97 -7.08
CA ARG A 239 -12.42 -17.97 -7.41
C ARG A 239 -13.33 -17.69 -6.24
N SER A 240 -13.76 -18.71 -5.50
CA SER A 240 -14.60 -18.50 -4.31
C SER A 240 -13.89 -17.65 -3.25
N ILE A 241 -12.59 -17.90 -3.03
CA ILE A 241 -11.74 -17.10 -2.14
C ILE A 241 -11.67 -15.65 -2.62
N ARG A 242 -11.37 -15.43 -3.91
CA ARG A 242 -11.25 -14.10 -4.50
C ARG A 242 -12.57 -13.32 -4.51
N ASP A 243 -13.63 -13.94 -5.01
CA ASP A 243 -14.90 -13.27 -5.31
C ASP A 243 -15.79 -13.11 -4.07
N HIS A 244 -15.61 -13.97 -3.05
CA HIS A 244 -16.46 -13.98 -1.85
C HIS A 244 -15.67 -13.81 -0.54
N GLY A 245 -14.36 -13.53 -0.60
CA GLY A 245 -13.53 -13.30 0.58
C GLY A 245 -13.45 -14.49 1.53
N ARG A 246 -13.58 -15.73 1.01
CA ARG A 246 -13.59 -16.98 1.80
C ARG A 246 -12.19 -17.37 2.27
N ILE A 247 -11.57 -16.55 3.12
CA ILE A 247 -10.21 -16.77 3.65
C ILE A 247 -10.07 -18.11 4.39
N ASP A 248 -11.16 -18.63 4.94
CA ASP A 248 -11.23 -19.94 5.60
C ASP A 248 -11.00 -21.12 4.63
N ALA A 249 -11.11 -20.89 3.33
CA ALA A 249 -10.93 -21.92 2.31
C ALA A 249 -9.47 -22.06 1.82
N PHE A 250 -8.53 -21.21 2.26
CA PHE A 250 -7.12 -21.31 1.87
C PHE A 250 -6.46 -22.66 2.23
N PRO A 251 -6.65 -23.22 3.45
CA PRO A 251 -6.12 -24.56 3.77
C PRO A 251 -6.69 -25.66 2.86
N VAL A 252 -7.97 -25.57 2.50
CA VAL A 252 -8.64 -26.51 1.59
C VAL A 252 -8.10 -26.39 0.16
N LEU A 253 -7.81 -25.15 -0.28
CA LEU A 253 -7.13 -24.91 -1.54
C LEU A 253 -5.72 -25.54 -1.56
N ALA A 254 -4.98 -25.48 -0.44
CA ALA A 254 -3.66 -26.11 -0.33
C ALA A 254 -3.74 -27.63 -0.56
N ASP A 255 -4.71 -28.28 0.07
CA ASP A 255 -4.90 -29.72 -0.05
C ASP A 255 -5.31 -30.11 -1.48
N ALA A 256 -6.24 -29.34 -2.08
CA ALA A 256 -6.63 -29.54 -3.48
C ALA A 256 -5.45 -29.34 -4.45
N LEU A 257 -4.56 -28.37 -4.19
CA LEU A 257 -3.33 -28.18 -4.97
C LEU A 257 -2.38 -29.36 -4.81
N GLN A 258 -2.19 -29.87 -3.59
CA GLN A 258 -1.33 -31.01 -3.32
C GLN A 258 -1.85 -32.28 -4.01
N ASP A 259 -3.17 -32.52 -3.98
CA ASP A 259 -3.83 -33.62 -4.68
C ASP A 259 -3.75 -33.48 -6.21
N ALA A 260 -3.73 -32.24 -6.72
CA ALA A 260 -3.47 -31.94 -8.13
C ALA A 260 -2.00 -32.14 -8.54
N GLY A 261 -1.11 -32.47 -7.60
CA GLY A 261 0.31 -32.71 -7.85
C GLY A 261 1.21 -31.49 -7.66
N CYS A 262 0.73 -30.43 -7.00
CA CYS A 262 1.56 -29.28 -6.67
C CYS A 262 2.64 -29.67 -5.64
N THR A 263 3.89 -29.35 -5.96
CA THR A 263 5.05 -29.56 -5.07
C THR A 263 5.77 -28.26 -4.72
N ASN A 264 5.22 -27.11 -5.14
CA ASN A 264 5.78 -25.80 -4.83
C ASN A 264 5.51 -25.46 -3.37
N ALA A 265 6.57 -25.49 -2.55
CA ALA A 265 6.48 -25.27 -1.12
C ALA A 265 5.93 -23.88 -0.79
N ASP A 266 6.40 -22.83 -1.48
CA ASP A 266 5.95 -21.46 -1.24
C ASP A 266 4.45 -21.30 -1.47
N LEU A 267 3.89 -21.93 -2.51
CA LEU A 267 2.46 -21.92 -2.82
C LEU A 267 1.64 -22.64 -1.76
N LEU A 268 2.08 -23.83 -1.34
CA LEU A 268 1.37 -24.62 -0.34
C LEU A 268 1.44 -23.99 1.06
N ASP A 269 2.60 -23.48 1.45
CA ASP A 269 2.80 -22.85 2.76
C ASP A 269 2.06 -21.52 2.86
N SER A 270 2.01 -20.75 1.77
CA SER A 270 1.21 -19.52 1.66
C SER A 270 -0.29 -19.80 1.84
N CYS A 271 -0.81 -20.92 1.32
CA CYS A 271 -2.20 -21.31 1.54
C CYS A 271 -2.49 -21.82 2.97
N ARG A 272 -1.51 -22.40 3.66
CA ARG A 272 -1.75 -23.07 4.96
C ARG A 272 -1.49 -22.18 6.16
N THR A 273 -0.41 -21.41 6.09
CA THR A 273 0.16 -20.67 7.22
C THR A 273 0.37 -19.20 6.89
N GLY A 274 0.18 -18.82 5.63
CA GLY A 274 0.33 -17.45 5.19
C GLY A 274 -0.80 -16.56 5.68
N ASP A 275 -0.51 -15.27 5.75
CA ASP A 275 -1.52 -14.26 6.00
C ASP A 275 -2.44 -14.18 4.75
N PRO A 276 -3.75 -14.43 4.87
CA PRO A 276 -4.69 -14.36 3.74
C PRO A 276 -4.65 -13.01 3.01
N ASP A 277 -4.28 -11.94 3.72
CA ASP A 277 -4.23 -10.57 3.22
C ASP A 277 -3.00 -10.31 2.33
N ILE A 278 -1.95 -11.10 2.49
CA ILE A 278 -0.63 -10.82 1.92
C ILE A 278 -0.18 -12.00 1.05
N ASP A 279 -0.13 -13.17 1.66
CA ASP A 279 0.22 -14.41 1.00
C ASP A 279 -0.93 -14.88 0.11
N GLY A 280 -2.18 -14.68 0.55
CA GLY A 280 -3.37 -15.02 -0.20
C GLY A 280 -3.49 -14.25 -1.53
N VAL A 281 -3.13 -12.97 -1.54
CA VAL A 281 -3.12 -12.15 -2.77
C VAL A 281 -2.13 -12.73 -3.80
N TRP A 282 -0.93 -13.13 -3.35
CA TRP A 282 0.05 -13.76 -4.23
C TRP A 282 -0.43 -15.13 -4.74
N VAL A 283 -0.99 -16.00 -3.87
CA VAL A 283 -1.57 -17.29 -4.28
C VAL A 283 -2.61 -17.11 -5.38
N LEU A 284 -3.54 -16.16 -5.20
CA LEU A 284 -4.60 -15.90 -6.16
C LEU A 284 -4.06 -15.35 -7.49
N GLN A 285 -3.05 -14.48 -7.45
CA GLN A 285 -2.38 -13.98 -8.65
C GLN A 285 -1.69 -15.11 -9.43
N VAL A 286 -1.04 -16.04 -8.74
CA VAL A 286 -0.39 -17.20 -9.36
C VAL A 286 -1.43 -18.09 -10.05
N LEU A 287 -2.56 -18.36 -9.39
CA LEU A 287 -3.56 -19.31 -9.88
C LEU A 287 -4.53 -18.73 -10.91
N LEU A 288 -4.97 -17.48 -10.74
CA LEU A 288 -6.02 -16.87 -11.58
C LEU A 288 -5.47 -15.83 -12.54
N GLY A 289 -4.19 -15.48 -12.43
CA GLY A 289 -3.60 -14.34 -13.09
C GLY A 289 -3.97 -13.03 -12.39
N LYS A 290 -3.47 -11.92 -12.94
CA LYS A 290 -3.87 -10.59 -12.48
C LYS A 290 -5.30 -10.29 -12.89
N ALA A 291 -6.09 -9.74 -11.97
CA ALA A 291 -7.22 -8.90 -12.33
C ALA A 291 -6.69 -7.54 -12.84
#